data_AF-A0A0L8K3K2-F1
#
_entry.id   AF-A0A0L8K3K2-F1
#
_cell.length_a   1.000
_cell.length_b   1.000
_cell.length_c   1.000
_cell.angle_alpha   90.00
_cell.angle_beta   90.00
_cell.angle_gamma   90.00
#
_symmetry.space_group_name_H-M   'P 1'
#
loop_
_entity.id
_entity.type
_entity.pdbx_description
1 polymer ?
#
loop_
_entity_poly.entity_id
_entity_poly.type
_entity_poly.pdbx_seq_one_letter_code
_entity_poly.pdbx_strand_id
1 'polypeptide(L)' 'MRLPPSVTTLRDPVADLTVTVPADSVGSVLGDLAARRGRVTDSTTRSGTAVVTATVPLVELFGY' A
#
# COMPACT_ATOMS: atom_id res chain seq x y z
N MET A 1 -10.30 -34.93 -23.60
CA MET A 1 -9.71 -33.58 -23.52
C MET A 1 -9.91 -33.08 -22.09
N ARG A 2 -8.84 -33.03 -21.28
CA ARG A 2 -8.88 -32.77 -19.83
C ARG A 2 -8.63 -31.26 -19.62
N LEU A 3 -9.61 -30.52 -19.09
CA LEU A 3 -9.44 -29.10 -18.77
C LEU A 3 -8.35 -28.94 -17.68
N PRO A 4 -7.46 -27.95 -17.79
CA PRO A 4 -6.51 -27.65 -16.73
C PRO A 4 -7.27 -27.24 -15.45
N PRO A 5 -6.77 -27.54 -14.25
CA PRO A 5 -7.39 -27.07 -13.02
C PRO A 5 -7.39 -25.54 -13.02
N SER A 6 -8.57 -24.94 -13.10
CA SER A 6 -8.75 -23.52 -12.88
C SER A 6 -8.40 -23.24 -11.42
N VAL A 7 -7.24 -22.64 -11.17
CA VAL A 7 -6.93 -22.09 -9.85
C VAL A 7 -7.81 -20.84 -9.68
N THR A 8 -8.94 -21.01 -8.98
CA THR A 8 -9.78 -19.89 -8.55
C THR A 8 -9.11 -19.25 -7.33
N THR A 9 -8.43 -18.13 -7.54
CA THR A 9 -7.85 -17.31 -6.46
C THR A 9 -8.75 -16.11 -6.21
N LEU A 10 -9.30 -16.02 -5.00
CA LEU A 10 -9.95 -14.81 -4.52
C LEU A 10 -8.85 -13.79 -4.17
N ARG A 11 -8.87 -12.62 -4.82
CA ARG A 11 -8.00 -11.49 -4.48
C ARG A 11 -8.86 -10.39 -3.89
N ASP A 12 -8.42 -9.87 -2.75
CA ASP A 12 -9.02 -8.68 -2.15
C ASP A 12 -8.82 -7.46 -3.05
N PRO A 13 -9.76 -6.50 -3.07
CA PRO A 13 -9.56 -5.23 -3.76
C PRO A 13 -8.40 -4.47 -3.10
N VAL A 14 -7.53 -3.87 -3.93
CA VAL A 14 -6.43 -3.02 -3.50
C VAL A 14 -6.69 -1.58 -3.90
N ALA A 15 -6.29 -0.63 -3.06
CA ALA A 15 -6.41 0.80 -3.30
C ALA A 15 -5.03 1.44 -3.40
N ASP A 16 -4.90 2.44 -4.27
CA ASP A 16 -3.73 3.30 -4.35
C ASP A 16 -3.85 4.43 -3.32
N LEU A 17 -2.80 4.60 -2.51
CA LEU A 17 -2.69 5.66 -1.51
C LEU A 17 -1.47 6.51 -1.78
N THR A 18 -1.64 7.81 -1.65
CA THR A 18 -0.56 8.79 -1.70
C THR A 18 -0.56 9.56 -0.39
N VAL A 19 0.52 9.45 0.37
CA VAL A 19 0.68 10.08 1.68
C VAL A 19 1.79 11.12 1.60
N THR A 20 1.47 12.36 2.01
CA THR A 20 2.42 13.47 2.08
C THR A 20 2.71 13.79 3.53
N VAL A 21 3.96 13.67 3.95
CA VAL A 21 4.39 13.89 5.33
C VAL A 21 5.74 14.60 5.41
N PRO A 22 6.08 15.22 6.55
CA PRO A 22 7.44 15.67 6.82
C PRO A 22 8.46 14.52 6.66
N ALA A 23 9.66 14.82 6.16
CA ALA A 23 10.68 13.80 5.82
C ALA A 23 11.15 12.98 7.04
N ASP A 24 11.14 13.58 8.22
CA ASP A 24 11.43 12.96 9.51
C ASP A 24 10.31 11.99 9.98
N SER A 25 9.09 12.15 9.46
CA SER A 25 7.93 11.30 9.79
C SER A 25 7.77 10.08 8.86
N VAL A 26 8.58 9.97 7.80
CA VAL A 26 8.48 8.90 6.79
C VAL A 26 8.57 7.51 7.40
N GLY A 27 9.49 7.29 8.35
CA GLY A 27 9.65 5.98 8.98
C GLY A 27 8.38 5.48 9.67
N SER A 28 7.61 6.40 10.28
CA SER A 28 6.32 6.09 10.91
C SER A 28 5.28 5.66 9.87
N VAL A 29 5.19 6.41 8.75
CA VAL A 29 4.27 6.09 7.64
C VAL A 29 4.60 4.74 7.02
N LEU A 30 5.88 4.44 6.81
CA LEU A 30 6.30 3.13 6.29
C LEU A 30 5.92 2.00 7.25
N GLY A 31 6.01 2.24 8.56
CA GLY A 31 5.57 1.29 9.59
C GLY A 31 4.07 1.02 9.55
N ASP A 32 3.23 2.06 9.47
CA ASP A 32 1.77 1.92 9.36
C ASP A 32 1.37 1.21 8.05
N LEU A 33 1.99 1.57 6.92
CA LEU A 33 1.76 0.89 5.64
C LEU A 33 2.11 -0.59 5.73
N ALA A 34 3.24 -0.95 6.34
CA ALA A 34 3.63 -2.35 6.53
C ALA A 34 2.62 -3.11 7.41
N ALA A 35 2.13 -2.49 8.48
CA ALA A 35 1.11 -3.08 9.36
C ALA A 35 -0.20 -3.35 8.61
N ARG A 36 -0.59 -2.46 7.68
CA ARG A 36 -1.78 -2.59 6.82
C ARG A 36 -1.59 -3.47 5.59
N ARG A 37 -0.57 -4.33 5.56
CA ARG A 37 -0.22 -5.15 4.38
C ARG A 37 -0.02 -4.31 3.10
N GLY A 38 0.35 -3.04 3.27
CA GLY A 38 0.61 -2.09 2.22
C GLY A 38 1.95 -2.32 1.56
N ARG A 39 2.02 -2.05 0.26
CA ARG A 39 3.23 -2.14 -0.55
C ARG A 39 3.53 -0.79 -1.16
N VAL A 40 4.65 -0.19 -0.74
CA VAL A 40 5.16 1.05 -1.34
C VAL A 40 5.52 0.80 -2.81
N THR A 41 5.00 1.66 -3.67
CA THR A 41 5.23 1.64 -5.12
C THR A 41 6.16 2.76 -5.55
N ASP A 42 6.15 3.90 -4.85
CA ASP A 42 7.06 5.02 -5.08
C ASP A 42 7.30 5.83 -3.80
N SER A 43 8.43 6.51 -3.74
CA SER A 43 8.74 7.46 -2.66
C SER A 43 9.62 8.58 -3.18
N THR A 44 9.17 9.82 -3.06
CA THR A 44 9.95 11.00 -3.42
C THR A 44 10.04 11.96 -2.26
N THR A 45 11.21 12.57 -2.08
CA THR A 45 11.44 13.57 -1.02
C THR A 45 11.87 14.87 -1.66
N ARG A 46 11.17 15.95 -1.32
CA ARG A 46 11.45 17.30 -1.82
C ARG A 46 11.22 18.33 -0.73
N SER A 47 12.23 19.19 -0.52
CA SER A 47 12.11 20.39 0.32
C SER A 47 11.60 20.12 1.75
N GLY A 48 12.06 19.03 2.38
CA GLY A 48 11.68 18.68 3.76
C GLY A 48 10.37 17.87 3.88
N THR A 49 9.69 17.62 2.76
CA THR A 49 8.47 16.81 2.69
C THR A 49 8.74 15.57 1.86
N ALA A 50 8.14 14.45 2.24
CA ALA A 50 8.13 13.21 1.50
C ALA A 50 6.72 12.88 1.03
N VAL A 51 6.64 12.36 -0.19
CA VAL A 51 5.43 11.81 -0.78
C VAL A 51 5.68 10.32 -1.01
N VAL A 52 4.85 9.48 -0.39
CA VAL A 52 4.93 8.02 -0.47
C VAL A 52 3.67 7.52 -1.16
N THR A 53 3.85 6.75 -2.23
CA THR A 53 2.76 6.08 -2.94
C THR A 53 2.79 4.60 -2.59
N ALA A 54 1.64 4.02 -2.26
CA ALA A 54 1.54 2.61 -1.89
C ALA A 54 0.22 2.00 -2.34
N THR A 55 0.22 0.68 -2.54
CA THR A 55 -1.00 -0.13 -2.71
C THR A 55 -1.35 -0.79 -1.39
N VAL A 56 -2.58 -0.66 -0.93
CA VAL A 56 -3.04 -1.23 0.35
C VAL A 56 -4.34 -2.02 0.12
N PRO A 57 -4.50 -3.22 0.70
CA PRO A 57 -5.78 -3.93 0.65
C PRO A 57 -6.89 -3.06 1.24
N LEU A 58 -8.00 -2.92 0.52
CA LEU A 58 -9.08 -2.00 0.88
C LEU A 58 -9.65 -2.30 2.29
N VAL A 59 -9.66 -3.56 2.70
CA VAL A 59 -10.11 -4.01 4.03
C VAL A 59 -9.31 -3.38 5.18
N GLU A 60 -8.06 -2.99 4.94
CA GLU A 60 -7.17 -2.40 5.94
C GLU A 60 -7.35 -0.88 6.07
N LEU A 61 -8.12 -0.27 5.18
CA LEU A 61 -8.44 1.16 5.17
C LEU A 61 -9.79 1.49 5.81
N PHE A 62 -10.64 0.47 6.01
CA PHE A 62 -11.87 0.63 6.77
C PHE A 62 -11.55 0.56 8.28
N GLY A 63 -11.88 1.63 9.01
CA GLY A 63 -11.69 1.71 10.47
C GLY A 63 -10.80 2.86 10.97
N TYR A 64 -10.53 3.86 10.13
CA TYR A 64 -9.98 5.15 10.59
C TYR A 64 -11.03 6.00 11.30
#